data_AF-A0A966MSJ3-F1
#
_entry.id   AF-A0A966MSJ3-F1
#
_cell.length_a   1.000
_cell.length_b   1.000
_cell.length_c   1.000
_cell.angle_alpha   90.00
_cell.angle_beta   90.00
_cell.angle_gamma   90.00
#
_symmetry.space_group_name_H-M   'P 1'
#
loop_
_entity.id
_entity.type
_entity.pdbx_description
1 polymer ?
#
loop_
_entity_poly.entity_id
_entity_poly.type
_entity_poly.pdbx_seq_one_letter_code
_entity_poly.pdbx_strand_id
1 'polypeptide(L)'
;MCGIVGVLARRWAGEVPAAGGLLADLDEALTATGPLDTDRLIAALVAVDRPLRSVGGVLAAQADPGLIPSVLERLGAVEAAVSRAEAEMESGASSLGEDETERIAAGLVTVHDLCWAIRHDRCALMTSVLELAGASATTSAVEAFVSIHQTLAAIDRLEVRGRDSAGVHIMVSGHGLDLDEHAETIRARATDPLFQSGAVRVVGDALSFVYKAAAEIGELGDNTRHIRSQIA
;
A
#
# COMPACT_ATOMS: atom_id res chain seq x y z
N MET A 1 12.79 -12.57 17.82
CA MET A 1 11.75 -13.41 17.18
C MET A 1 11.98 -13.27 15.69
N CYS A 2 12.17 -14.36 14.93
CA CYS A 2 12.34 -14.28 13.49
C CYS A 2 10.96 -14.41 12.82
N GLY A 3 10.44 -13.32 12.27
CA GLY A 3 9.21 -13.34 11.48
C GLY A 3 9.52 -13.63 10.01
N ILE A 4 8.66 -14.39 9.34
CA ILE A 4 8.72 -14.60 7.89
C ILE A 4 7.40 -14.10 7.30
N VAL A 5 7.50 -13.25 6.27
CA VAL A 5 6.36 -12.83 5.46
C VAL A 5 6.50 -13.48 4.09
N GLY A 6 5.47 -14.19 3.65
CA GLY A 6 5.39 -14.80 2.32
C GLY A 6 4.25 -14.17 1.53
N VAL A 7 4.58 -13.50 0.42
CA VAL A 7 3.58 -12.97 -0.52
C VAL A 7 3.62 -13.80 -1.78
N LEU A 8 2.52 -14.53 -2.05
CA LEU A 8 2.32 -15.23 -3.31
C LEU A 8 1.25 -14.50 -4.12
N ALA A 9 1.68 -13.74 -5.11
CA ALA A 9 0.77 -13.04 -6.00
C ALA A 9 0.30 -13.94 -7.15
N ARG A 10 -0.98 -13.84 -7.50
CA ARG A 10 -1.52 -14.33 -8.77
C ARG A 10 -1.50 -13.21 -9.79
N ARG A 11 -1.47 -13.56 -11.07
CA ARG A 11 -1.68 -12.59 -12.16
C ARG A 11 -2.97 -11.84 -11.91
N TRP A 12 -2.90 -10.53 -12.00
CA TRP A 12 -4.03 -9.65 -11.85
C TRP A 12 -4.90 -9.75 -13.09
N ALA A 13 -6.19 -10.01 -12.86
CA ALA A 13 -7.21 -10.15 -13.91
C ALA A 13 -8.42 -9.25 -13.62
N GLY A 14 -8.21 -8.20 -12.82
CA GLY A 14 -9.24 -7.23 -12.47
C GLY A 14 -9.41 -6.14 -13.52
N GLU A 15 -10.34 -5.24 -13.25
CA GLU A 15 -10.52 -4.02 -14.03
C GLU A 15 -9.85 -2.83 -13.32
N VAL A 16 -9.32 -1.90 -14.11
CA VAL A 16 -8.77 -0.65 -13.58
C VAL A 16 -9.95 0.21 -13.13
N PRO A 17 -10.03 0.61 -11.84
CA PRO A 17 -11.13 1.45 -11.37
C PRO A 17 -11.09 2.81 -12.06
N ALA A 18 -12.26 3.29 -12.48
CA ALA A 18 -12.39 4.60 -13.09
C ALA A 18 -12.21 5.70 -12.04
N ALA A 19 -11.28 6.63 -12.26
CA ALA A 19 -11.02 7.77 -11.37
C ALA A 19 -12.31 8.54 -11.02
N GLY A 20 -13.14 8.83 -12.03
CA GLY A 20 -14.41 9.54 -11.81
C GLY A 20 -15.37 8.83 -10.86
N GLY A 21 -15.41 7.48 -10.86
CA GLY A 21 -16.24 6.72 -9.92
C GLY A 21 -15.71 6.83 -8.49
N LEU A 22 -14.41 6.66 -8.30
CA LEU A 22 -13.76 6.80 -6.99
C LEU A 22 -13.95 8.19 -6.38
N LEU A 23 -13.83 9.24 -7.19
CA LEU A 23 -14.01 10.61 -6.74
C LEU A 23 -15.49 10.91 -6.42
N ALA A 24 -16.43 10.38 -7.21
CA ALA A 24 -17.85 10.50 -6.92
C ALA A 24 -18.26 9.79 -5.61
N ASP A 25 -17.68 8.63 -5.31
CA ASP A 25 -17.90 7.94 -4.04
C ASP A 25 -17.36 8.76 -2.84
N LEU A 26 -16.23 9.46 -2.99
CA LEU A 26 -15.75 10.38 -1.95
C LEU A 26 -16.65 11.62 -1.81
N ASP A 27 -17.19 12.14 -2.90
CA ASP A 27 -18.14 13.27 -2.87
C ASP A 27 -19.48 12.84 -2.21
N GLU A 28 -19.90 11.60 -2.40
CA GLU A 28 -21.04 10.98 -1.69
C GLU A 28 -20.75 10.82 -0.20
N ALA A 29 -19.54 10.33 0.16
CA ALA A 29 -19.12 10.25 1.56
C ALA A 29 -19.17 11.63 2.23
N LEU A 30 -18.69 12.67 1.54
CA LEU A 30 -18.76 14.05 2.02
C LEU A 30 -20.20 14.52 2.20
N THR A 31 -21.08 14.22 1.25
CA THR A 31 -22.51 14.56 1.36
C THR A 31 -23.17 13.90 2.56
N ALA A 32 -22.81 12.65 2.86
CA ALA A 32 -23.35 11.91 3.99
C ALA A 32 -22.87 12.45 5.36
N THR A 33 -21.80 13.25 5.40
CA THR A 33 -21.35 13.92 6.65
C THR A 33 -22.33 14.97 7.16
N GLY A 34 -23.13 15.59 6.28
CA GLY A 34 -24.12 16.60 6.66
C GLY A 34 -25.16 16.10 7.66
N PRO A 35 -25.90 15.00 7.38
CA PRO A 35 -26.78 14.35 8.34
C PRO A 35 -26.06 13.40 9.32
N LEU A 36 -24.74 13.25 9.22
CA LEU A 36 -23.93 12.24 9.92
C LEU A 36 -24.46 10.80 9.78
N ASP A 37 -24.77 10.41 8.55
CA ASP A 37 -25.24 9.05 8.23
C ASP A 37 -24.05 8.09 8.14
N THR A 38 -23.62 7.57 9.29
CA THR A 38 -22.41 6.73 9.40
C THR A 38 -22.45 5.50 8.50
N ASP A 39 -23.62 4.88 8.28
CA ASP A 39 -23.76 3.73 7.38
C ASP A 39 -23.47 4.12 5.92
N ARG A 40 -24.00 5.26 5.46
CA ARG A 40 -23.69 5.78 4.12
C ARG A 40 -22.23 6.20 3.98
N LEU A 41 -21.64 6.85 4.99
CA LEU A 41 -20.21 7.17 4.98
C LEU A 41 -19.36 5.92 4.80
N ILE A 42 -19.62 4.89 5.62
CA ILE A 42 -18.88 3.62 5.59
C ILE A 42 -19.04 2.96 4.22
N ALA A 43 -20.26 2.89 3.69
CA ALA A 43 -20.52 2.29 2.38
C ALA A 43 -19.73 2.98 1.26
N ALA A 44 -19.74 4.31 1.24
CA ALA A 44 -19.01 5.12 0.27
C ALA A 44 -17.49 4.96 0.40
N LEU A 45 -16.95 5.02 1.62
CA LEU A 45 -15.51 4.82 1.86
C LEU A 45 -15.05 3.40 1.53
N VAL A 46 -15.88 2.38 1.77
CA VAL A 46 -15.59 0.99 1.36
C VAL A 46 -15.58 0.85 -0.16
N ALA A 47 -16.46 1.57 -0.88
CA ALA A 47 -16.48 1.58 -2.34
C ALA A 47 -15.19 2.18 -2.94
N VAL A 48 -14.57 3.14 -2.24
CA VAL A 48 -13.26 3.71 -2.60
C VAL A 48 -12.11 2.79 -2.20
N ASP A 49 -12.10 2.27 -0.96
CA ASP A 49 -10.98 1.49 -0.41
C ASP A 49 -10.77 0.17 -1.15
N ARG A 50 -11.85 -0.58 -1.44
CA ARG A 50 -11.78 -1.92 -2.03
C ARG A 50 -11.02 -1.97 -3.38
N PRO A 51 -11.35 -1.16 -4.39
CA PRO A 51 -10.64 -1.19 -5.68
C PRO A 51 -9.18 -0.72 -5.57
N LEU A 52 -8.86 0.13 -4.58
CA LEU A 52 -7.51 0.67 -4.38
C LEU A 52 -6.57 -0.27 -3.61
N ARG A 53 -7.04 -1.40 -3.07
CA ARG A 53 -6.22 -2.36 -2.29
C ARG A 53 -5.14 -3.11 -3.08
N SER A 54 -5.16 -3.04 -4.41
CA SER A 54 -4.40 -3.94 -5.28
C SER A 54 -3.76 -3.22 -6.47
N VAL A 55 -3.24 -4.01 -7.40
CA VAL A 55 -2.71 -3.59 -8.71
C VAL A 55 -3.64 -2.61 -9.43
N GLY A 56 -4.97 -2.79 -9.34
CA GLY A 56 -5.93 -1.90 -9.98
C GLY A 56 -5.79 -0.43 -9.58
N GLY A 57 -5.60 -0.15 -8.28
CA GLY A 57 -5.39 1.22 -7.80
C GLY A 57 -4.10 1.85 -8.36
N VAL A 58 -3.01 1.09 -8.40
CA VAL A 58 -1.75 1.57 -8.98
C VAL A 58 -1.90 1.86 -10.47
N LEU A 59 -2.55 0.97 -11.23
CA LEU A 59 -2.81 1.19 -12.66
C LEU A 59 -3.72 2.41 -12.90
N ALA A 60 -4.69 2.66 -12.03
CA ALA A 60 -5.54 3.85 -12.11
C ALA A 60 -4.71 5.12 -11.86
N ALA A 61 -3.84 5.12 -10.85
CA ALA A 61 -2.94 6.23 -10.56
C ALA A 61 -1.86 6.42 -11.65
N GLN A 62 -1.45 5.34 -12.32
CA GLN A 62 -0.55 5.41 -13.48
C GLN A 62 -1.24 6.06 -14.68
N ALA A 63 -2.52 5.74 -14.91
CA ALA A 63 -3.31 6.29 -16.00
C ALA A 63 -3.73 7.75 -15.75
N ASP A 64 -3.94 8.13 -14.49
CA ASP A 64 -4.30 9.49 -14.08
C ASP A 64 -3.38 9.98 -12.93
N PRO A 65 -2.32 10.75 -13.24
CA PRO A 65 -1.43 11.32 -12.23
C PRO A 65 -2.13 12.24 -11.22
N GLY A 66 -3.32 12.75 -11.55
CA GLY A 66 -4.15 13.57 -10.66
C GLY A 66 -4.97 12.78 -9.65
N LEU A 67 -5.04 11.45 -9.77
CA LEU A 67 -5.90 10.62 -8.93
C LEU A 67 -5.53 10.70 -7.45
N ILE A 68 -4.25 10.46 -7.11
CA ILE A 68 -3.78 10.47 -5.71
C ILE A 68 -4.05 11.82 -5.02
N PRO A 69 -3.64 12.98 -5.57
CA PRO A 69 -3.93 14.26 -4.92
C PRO A 69 -5.44 14.53 -4.82
N SER A 70 -6.23 14.18 -5.83
CA SER A 70 -7.69 14.36 -5.82
C SER A 70 -8.40 13.53 -4.76
N VAL A 71 -7.93 12.29 -4.52
CA VAL A 71 -8.40 11.41 -3.44
C VAL A 71 -8.03 12.01 -2.08
N LEU A 72 -6.78 12.42 -1.88
CA LEU A 72 -6.31 12.96 -0.60
C LEU A 72 -7.00 14.28 -0.22
N GLU A 73 -7.30 15.13 -1.21
CA GLU A 73 -8.04 16.38 -1.02
C GLU A 73 -9.47 16.11 -0.53
N ARG A 74 -10.23 15.27 -1.25
CA ARG A 74 -11.61 14.93 -0.87
C ARG A 74 -11.68 14.19 0.46
N LEU A 75 -10.74 13.27 0.68
CA LEU A 75 -10.65 12.56 1.95
C LEU A 75 -10.39 13.52 3.12
N GLY A 76 -9.53 14.52 2.92
CA GLY A 76 -9.31 15.59 3.91
C GLY A 76 -10.57 16.42 4.18
N ALA A 77 -11.39 16.67 3.16
CA ALA A 77 -12.68 17.33 3.33
C ALA A 77 -13.68 16.48 4.13
N VAL A 78 -13.72 15.16 3.88
CA VAL A 78 -14.53 14.21 4.66
C VAL A 78 -14.08 14.18 6.12
N GLU A 79 -12.78 13.99 6.38
CA GLU A 79 -12.20 13.99 7.73
C GLU A 79 -12.54 15.28 8.49
N ALA A 80 -12.34 16.44 7.84
CA ALA A 80 -12.65 17.72 8.46
C ALA A 80 -14.16 17.92 8.76
N ALA A 81 -15.04 17.38 7.91
CA ALA A 81 -16.47 17.43 8.14
C ALA A 81 -16.93 16.49 9.26
N VAL A 82 -16.37 15.28 9.31
CA VAL A 82 -16.58 14.32 10.39
C VAL A 82 -16.15 14.92 11.73
N SER A 83 -14.95 15.50 11.83
CA SER A 83 -14.49 16.13 13.07
C SER A 83 -15.34 17.31 13.54
N ARG A 84 -15.96 18.06 12.62
CA ARG A 84 -16.92 19.11 12.98
C ARG A 84 -18.21 18.51 13.55
N ALA A 85 -18.75 17.48 12.90
CA ALA A 85 -19.95 16.80 13.37
C ALA A 85 -19.76 16.17 14.75
N GLU A 86 -18.58 15.56 14.99
CA GLU A 86 -18.19 15.03 16.31
C GLU A 86 -18.17 16.13 17.40
N ALA A 87 -17.56 17.28 17.10
CA ALA A 87 -17.51 18.40 18.05
C ALA A 87 -18.90 19.02 18.33
N GLU A 88 -19.78 19.06 17.33
CA GLU A 88 -21.17 19.50 17.50
C GLU A 88 -21.97 18.52 18.38
N MET A 89 -21.74 17.21 18.25
CA MET A 89 -22.34 16.20 19.12
C MET A 89 -21.85 16.30 20.57
N GLU A 90 -20.57 16.58 20.79
CA GLU A 90 -20.00 16.72 22.14
C GLU A 90 -20.46 18.01 22.85
N SER A 91 -20.62 19.10 22.10
CA SER A 91 -21.04 20.40 22.63
C SER A 91 -22.56 20.57 22.78
N GLY A 92 -23.34 19.78 22.04
CA GLY A 92 -24.80 19.75 22.16
C GLY A 92 -25.28 18.83 23.28
N ALA A 93 -26.36 19.22 23.96
CA ALA A 93 -27.22 18.25 24.63
C ALA A 93 -27.99 17.49 23.53
N SER A 94 -27.32 16.53 22.88
CA SER A 94 -27.91 15.75 21.79
C SER A 94 -29.24 15.16 22.28
N SER A 95 -30.35 15.44 21.58
CA SER A 95 -31.65 14.84 21.86
C SER A 95 -31.73 13.34 21.49
N LEU A 96 -30.58 12.75 21.18
CA LEU A 96 -30.40 11.35 20.80
C LEU A 96 -30.43 10.49 22.07
N GLY A 97 -31.05 9.32 21.97
CA GLY A 97 -30.98 8.32 23.04
C GLY A 97 -29.57 7.73 23.15
N GLU A 98 -29.25 7.14 24.30
CA GLU A 98 -27.93 6.52 24.56
C GLU A 98 -27.54 5.51 23.47
N ASP A 99 -28.47 4.64 23.06
CA ASP A 99 -28.26 3.64 22.01
C ASP A 99 -27.93 4.24 20.62
N GLU A 100 -28.48 5.42 20.33
CA GLU A 100 -28.22 6.12 19.06
C GLU A 100 -26.82 6.73 19.06
N THR A 101 -26.46 7.37 20.17
CA THR A 101 -25.13 7.95 20.36
C THR A 101 -24.05 6.87 20.30
N GLU A 102 -24.25 5.72 20.95
CA GLU A 102 -23.30 4.61 20.90
C GLU A 102 -23.12 4.06 19.48
N ARG A 103 -24.23 3.92 18.72
CA ARG A 103 -24.17 3.45 17.34
C ARG A 103 -23.41 4.39 16.42
N ILE A 104 -23.67 5.70 16.52
CA ILE A 104 -22.96 6.72 15.75
C ILE A 104 -21.46 6.70 16.11
N ALA A 105 -21.12 6.64 17.41
CA ALA A 105 -19.73 6.57 17.85
C ALA A 105 -18.99 5.34 17.29
N ALA A 106 -19.62 4.15 17.30
CA ALA A 106 -19.04 2.95 16.70
C ALA A 106 -18.87 3.07 15.17
N GLY A 107 -19.84 3.70 14.50
CA GLY A 107 -19.74 4.01 13.07
C GLY A 107 -18.57 4.94 12.76
N LEU A 108 -18.38 5.99 13.57
CA LEU A 108 -17.29 6.95 13.42
C LEU A 108 -15.90 6.32 13.57
N VAL A 109 -15.72 5.37 14.51
CA VAL A 109 -14.48 4.59 14.60
C VAL A 109 -14.17 3.90 13.27
N THR A 110 -15.18 3.27 12.67
CA THR A 110 -15.03 2.61 11.36
C THR A 110 -14.71 3.60 10.24
N VAL A 111 -15.32 4.78 10.26
CA VAL A 111 -15.05 5.87 9.30
C VAL A 111 -13.59 6.34 9.42
N HIS A 112 -13.10 6.58 10.63
CA HIS A 112 -11.71 6.98 10.87
C HIS A 112 -10.72 5.90 10.39
N ASP A 113 -11.00 4.63 10.68
CA ASP A 113 -10.17 3.50 10.22
C ASP A 113 -10.12 3.43 8.69
N LEU A 114 -11.24 3.63 8.01
CA LEU A 114 -11.31 3.63 6.54
C LEU A 114 -10.57 4.83 5.94
N CYS A 115 -10.76 6.04 6.49
CA CYS A 115 -10.02 7.22 6.05
C CYS A 115 -8.51 7.01 6.22
N TRP A 116 -8.11 6.48 7.38
CA TRP A 116 -6.72 6.17 7.67
C TRP A 116 -6.16 5.15 6.67
N ALA A 117 -6.90 4.07 6.38
CA ALA A 117 -6.48 3.03 5.44
C ALA A 117 -6.36 3.57 4.00
N ILE A 118 -7.31 4.39 3.53
CA ILE A 118 -7.24 5.01 2.20
C ILE A 118 -5.99 5.90 2.10
N ARG A 119 -5.76 6.76 3.09
CA ARG A 119 -4.63 7.69 3.12
C ARG A 119 -3.28 6.98 3.24
N HIS A 120 -3.12 6.15 4.26
CA HIS A 120 -1.82 5.63 4.69
C HIS A 120 -1.48 4.28 4.07
N ASP A 121 -2.46 3.51 3.62
CA ASP A 121 -2.19 2.24 2.95
C ASP A 121 -2.40 2.33 1.45
N ARG A 122 -3.54 2.85 0.96
CA ARG A 122 -3.85 2.83 -0.48
C ARG A 122 -3.05 3.86 -1.25
N CYS A 123 -3.12 5.13 -0.84
CA CYS A 123 -2.35 6.19 -1.49
C CYS A 123 -0.83 5.94 -1.33
N ALA A 124 -0.38 5.47 -0.17
CA ALA A 124 1.03 5.13 0.05
C ALA A 124 1.50 3.96 -0.82
N LEU A 125 0.70 2.90 -0.99
CA LEU A 125 0.96 1.81 -1.93
C LEU A 125 1.13 2.37 -3.35
N MET A 126 0.16 3.15 -3.83
CA MET A 126 0.19 3.71 -5.18
C MET A 126 1.42 4.57 -5.42
N THR A 127 1.67 5.55 -4.56
CA THR A 127 2.86 6.42 -4.65
C THR A 127 4.13 5.59 -4.65
N SER A 128 4.28 4.70 -3.68
CA SER A 128 5.49 3.91 -3.50
C SER A 128 5.76 2.95 -4.67
N VAL A 129 4.73 2.34 -5.24
CA VAL A 129 4.90 1.46 -6.40
C VAL A 129 5.22 2.28 -7.64
N LEU A 130 4.61 3.45 -7.85
CA LEU A 130 4.92 4.33 -8.98
C LEU A 130 6.36 4.86 -8.90
N GLU A 131 6.86 5.16 -7.69
CA GLU A 131 8.26 5.55 -7.46
C GLU A 131 9.24 4.42 -7.77
N LEU A 132 8.94 3.18 -7.36
CA LEU A 132 9.82 2.03 -7.56
C LEU A 132 9.78 1.47 -8.99
N ALA A 133 8.59 1.36 -9.58
CA ALA A 133 8.39 0.74 -10.89
C ALA A 133 8.58 1.72 -12.05
N GLY A 134 8.39 3.02 -11.78
CA GLY A 134 8.35 4.08 -12.78
C GLY A 134 6.98 4.23 -13.45
N ALA A 135 6.72 5.43 -13.99
CA ALA A 135 5.42 5.81 -14.57
C ALA A 135 5.01 5.00 -15.81
N SER A 136 5.96 4.32 -16.47
CA SER A 136 5.71 3.51 -17.68
C SER A 136 5.82 2.00 -17.43
N ALA A 137 5.76 1.58 -16.16
CA ALA A 137 5.81 0.17 -15.80
C ALA A 137 4.69 -0.63 -16.49
N THR A 138 5.02 -1.84 -16.95
CA THR A 138 4.03 -2.79 -17.45
C THR A 138 3.15 -3.29 -16.30
N THR A 139 1.95 -3.82 -16.60
CA THR A 139 1.10 -4.44 -15.58
C THR A 139 1.82 -5.53 -14.79
N SER A 140 2.63 -6.36 -15.45
CA SER A 140 3.42 -7.40 -14.78
C SER A 140 4.49 -6.85 -13.84
N ALA A 141 5.08 -5.70 -14.17
CA ALA A 141 6.00 -5.00 -13.26
C ALA A 141 5.23 -4.42 -12.06
N VAL A 142 4.07 -3.79 -12.29
CA VAL A 142 3.21 -3.29 -11.21
C VAL A 142 2.81 -4.42 -10.25
N GLU A 143 2.42 -5.60 -10.75
CA GLU A 143 2.14 -6.78 -9.92
C GLU A 143 3.31 -7.16 -9.00
N ALA A 144 4.52 -7.19 -9.56
CA ALA A 144 5.73 -7.53 -8.81
C ALA A 144 6.01 -6.47 -7.73
N PHE A 145 5.93 -5.18 -8.09
CA PHE A 145 6.21 -4.09 -7.16
C PHE A 145 5.15 -3.90 -6.08
N VAL A 146 3.88 -4.22 -6.35
CA VAL A 146 2.84 -4.32 -5.31
C VAL A 146 3.21 -5.40 -4.30
N SER A 147 3.66 -6.58 -4.75
CA SER A 147 4.08 -7.68 -3.88
C SER A 147 5.30 -7.31 -3.03
N ILE A 148 6.28 -6.65 -3.63
CA ILE A 148 7.46 -6.12 -2.95
C ILE A 148 7.04 -5.08 -1.91
N HIS A 149 6.21 -4.10 -2.29
CA HIS A 149 5.72 -3.08 -1.37
C HIS A 149 4.99 -3.69 -0.17
N GLN A 150 4.08 -4.64 -0.40
CA GLN A 150 3.34 -5.32 0.68
C GLN A 150 4.29 -6.05 1.65
N THR A 151 5.33 -6.69 1.11
CA THR A 151 6.35 -7.36 1.92
C THR A 151 7.12 -6.35 2.78
N LEU A 152 7.53 -5.22 2.19
CA LEU A 152 8.25 -4.16 2.91
C LEU A 152 7.37 -3.47 3.96
N ALA A 153 6.12 -3.15 3.62
CA ALA A 153 5.17 -2.57 4.57
C ALA A 153 4.87 -3.53 5.74
N ALA A 154 4.83 -4.85 5.50
CA ALA A 154 4.71 -5.84 6.56
C ALA A 154 5.96 -5.88 7.46
N ILE A 155 7.17 -5.74 6.89
CA ILE A 155 8.42 -5.61 7.67
C ILE A 155 8.37 -4.36 8.56
N ASP A 156 7.91 -3.22 8.02
CA ASP A 156 7.78 -1.99 8.80
C ASP A 156 6.80 -2.14 9.97
N ARG A 157 5.67 -2.82 9.74
CA ARG A 157 4.67 -3.12 10.80
C ARG A 157 5.14 -4.13 11.85
N LEU A 158 6.17 -4.93 11.53
CA LEU A 158 6.84 -5.78 12.52
C LEU A 158 7.85 -5.00 13.38
N GLU A 159 8.03 -3.71 13.11
CA GLU A 159 8.94 -2.81 13.82
C GLU A 159 10.40 -3.29 13.87
N VAL A 160 10.86 -3.92 12.78
CA VAL A 160 12.24 -4.41 12.65
C VAL A 160 13.21 -3.22 12.56
N ARG A 161 14.00 -2.99 13.62
CA ARG A 161 14.88 -1.83 13.79
C ARG A 161 16.22 -2.21 14.42
N GLY A 162 17.24 -1.35 14.23
CA GLY A 162 18.56 -1.52 14.80
C GLY A 162 19.09 -2.95 14.60
N ARG A 163 19.54 -3.60 15.69
CA ARG A 163 20.16 -4.94 15.70
C ARG A 163 19.38 -6.02 14.93
N ASP A 164 18.08 -5.85 14.74
CA ASP A 164 17.28 -6.81 14.00
C ASP A 164 17.42 -6.56 12.48
N SER A 165 17.94 -7.57 11.79
CA SER A 165 18.09 -7.55 10.33
C SER A 165 16.74 -7.80 9.64
N ALA A 166 16.54 -7.16 8.49
CA ALA A 166 15.45 -7.50 7.56
C ALA A 166 16.00 -7.88 6.19
N GLY A 167 15.21 -8.59 5.41
CA GLY A 167 15.54 -8.84 4.02
C GLY A 167 14.35 -9.36 3.23
N VAL A 168 14.45 -9.19 1.91
CA VAL A 168 13.49 -9.72 0.95
C VAL A 168 14.22 -10.63 -0.03
N HIS A 169 13.57 -11.73 -0.36
CA HIS A 169 13.98 -12.64 -1.42
C HIS A 169 12.90 -12.61 -2.50
N ILE A 170 13.28 -12.23 -3.71
CA ILE A 170 12.37 -12.01 -4.83
C ILE A 170 12.67 -13.06 -5.88
N MET A 171 11.67 -13.86 -6.24
CA MET A 171 11.76 -14.83 -7.33
C MET A 171 10.94 -14.33 -8.51
N VAL A 172 11.57 -14.22 -9.69
CA VAL A 172 10.94 -13.74 -10.92
C VAL A 172 11.04 -14.82 -11.98
N SER A 173 9.89 -15.32 -12.43
CA SER A 173 9.76 -16.27 -13.54
C SER A 173 9.11 -15.59 -14.74
N GLY A 174 9.35 -16.10 -15.95
CA GLY A 174 8.77 -15.53 -17.18
C GLY A 174 9.26 -14.09 -17.44
N HIS A 175 10.51 -13.80 -17.09
CA HIS A 175 11.13 -12.48 -17.22
C HIS A 175 11.42 -12.08 -18.68
N GLY A 176 11.39 -13.01 -19.63
CA GLY A 176 11.64 -12.74 -21.05
C GLY A 176 13.09 -12.38 -21.40
N LEU A 177 13.97 -12.21 -20.41
CA LEU A 177 15.41 -12.02 -20.61
C LEU A 177 16.08 -13.25 -21.22
N ASP A 178 17.03 -13.00 -22.12
CA ASP A 178 18.05 -13.97 -22.50
C ASP A 178 19.14 -13.99 -21.40
N LEU A 179 19.26 -15.12 -20.71
CA LEU A 179 20.21 -15.25 -19.61
C LEU A 179 21.66 -15.29 -20.10
N ASP A 180 21.92 -15.67 -21.35
CA ASP A 180 23.27 -15.74 -21.90
C ASP A 180 23.84 -14.33 -22.11
N GLU A 181 23.02 -13.37 -22.53
CA GLU A 181 23.40 -11.95 -22.65
C GLU A 181 23.78 -11.33 -21.29
N HIS A 182 23.24 -11.89 -20.19
CA HIS A 182 23.48 -11.42 -18.82
C HIS A 182 24.39 -12.34 -18.00
N ALA A 183 25.02 -13.35 -18.63
CA ALA A 183 25.73 -14.42 -17.95
C ALA A 183 26.87 -13.92 -17.04
N GLU A 184 27.59 -12.88 -17.42
CA GLU A 184 28.69 -12.32 -16.62
C GLU A 184 28.15 -11.65 -15.33
N THR A 185 27.13 -10.79 -15.45
CA THR A 185 26.48 -10.13 -14.31
C THR A 185 25.89 -11.15 -13.33
N ILE A 186 25.26 -12.20 -13.87
CA ILE A 186 24.72 -13.29 -13.05
C ILE A 186 25.87 -14.03 -12.36
N ARG A 187 26.91 -14.45 -13.09
CA ARG A 187 28.07 -15.17 -12.51
C ARG A 187 28.75 -14.39 -11.39
N ALA A 188 28.94 -13.08 -11.57
CA ALA A 188 29.52 -12.20 -10.56
C ALA A 188 28.73 -12.20 -9.24
N ARG A 189 27.41 -12.37 -9.30
CA ARG A 189 26.49 -12.35 -8.14
C ARG A 189 26.05 -13.75 -7.68
N ALA A 190 26.35 -14.79 -8.48
CA ALA A 190 25.96 -16.18 -8.25
C ALA A 190 26.92 -16.96 -7.35
N THR A 191 28.12 -16.43 -7.10
CA THR A 191 29.18 -17.16 -6.39
C THR A 191 29.25 -16.86 -4.89
N ASP A 192 28.49 -15.90 -4.39
CA ASP A 192 28.46 -15.55 -2.96
C ASP A 192 27.96 -16.74 -2.10
N PRO A 193 28.82 -17.43 -1.34
CA PRO A 193 28.44 -18.62 -0.58
C PRO A 193 27.53 -18.30 0.61
N LEU A 194 27.48 -17.03 1.04
CA LEU A 194 26.68 -16.58 2.18
C LEU A 194 25.31 -16.02 1.77
N PHE A 195 25.04 -15.93 0.47
CA PHE A 195 23.77 -15.45 -0.09
C PHE A 195 23.35 -14.11 0.54
N GLN A 196 24.29 -13.16 0.56
CA GLN A 196 24.14 -11.83 1.15
C GLN A 196 23.31 -10.90 0.26
N SER A 197 23.14 -9.66 0.71
CA SER A 197 22.45 -8.64 -0.10
C SER A 197 23.12 -8.49 -1.46
N GLY A 198 22.34 -8.43 -2.53
CA GLY A 198 22.81 -8.37 -3.90
C GLY A 198 23.07 -9.74 -4.53
N ALA A 199 22.99 -10.86 -3.82
CA ALA A 199 23.16 -12.18 -4.44
C ALA A 199 22.05 -12.47 -5.48
N VAL A 200 22.44 -13.14 -6.56
CA VAL A 200 21.53 -13.62 -7.62
C VAL A 200 21.67 -15.12 -7.78
N ARG A 201 20.57 -15.82 -8.05
CA ARG A 201 20.60 -17.25 -8.40
C ARG A 201 19.65 -17.53 -9.57
N VAL A 202 20.05 -18.45 -10.43
CA VAL A 202 19.18 -19.02 -11.46
C VAL A 202 18.62 -20.33 -10.91
N VAL A 203 17.30 -20.48 -10.89
CA VAL A 203 16.61 -21.69 -10.43
C VAL A 203 15.60 -22.09 -11.51
N GLY A 204 15.97 -23.07 -12.35
CA GLY A 204 15.18 -23.39 -13.53
C GLY A 204 15.13 -22.19 -14.50
N ASP A 205 13.93 -21.73 -14.81
CA ASP A 205 13.65 -20.56 -15.66
C ASP A 205 13.44 -19.26 -14.85
N ALA A 206 13.68 -19.29 -13.54
CA ALA A 206 13.48 -18.16 -12.66
C ALA A 206 14.80 -17.54 -12.17
N LEU A 207 14.76 -16.23 -11.96
CA LEU A 207 15.83 -15.46 -11.33
C LEU A 207 15.43 -15.12 -9.89
N SER A 208 16.35 -15.40 -8.96
CA SER A 208 16.22 -15.12 -7.54
C SER A 208 17.14 -13.97 -7.16
N PHE A 209 16.60 -12.94 -6.51
CA PHE A 209 17.32 -11.77 -6.02
C PHE A 209 17.17 -11.64 -4.51
N VAL A 210 18.24 -11.28 -3.80
CA VAL A 210 18.22 -11.06 -2.35
C VAL A 210 18.63 -9.64 -2.02
N TYR A 211 17.88 -9.02 -1.13
CA TYR A 211 18.19 -7.71 -0.56
C TYR A 211 18.07 -7.79 0.96
N LYS A 212 19.11 -7.40 1.69
CA LYS A 212 19.19 -7.50 3.14
C LYS A 212 19.74 -6.20 3.72
N ALA A 213 19.20 -5.80 4.86
CA ALA A 213 19.65 -4.66 5.65
C ALA A 213 19.78 -5.06 7.12
N ALA A 214 20.82 -4.55 7.76
CA ALA A 214 21.03 -4.61 9.20
C ALA A 214 21.95 -3.45 9.60
N ALA A 215 21.64 -2.78 10.71
CA ALA A 215 22.47 -1.72 11.28
C ALA A 215 22.47 -1.86 12.80
N GLU A 216 23.56 -1.51 13.49
CA GLU A 216 23.60 -1.64 14.95
C GLU A 216 22.62 -0.67 15.65
N ILE A 217 22.46 0.51 15.07
CA ILE A 217 21.55 1.57 15.50
C ILE A 217 20.75 2.01 14.27
N GLY A 218 19.44 2.13 14.41
CA GLY A 218 18.55 2.56 13.34
C GLY A 218 17.14 2.87 13.84
N GLU A 219 16.45 3.72 13.10
CA GLU A 219 15.06 4.11 13.34
C GLU A 219 14.08 3.16 12.62
N LEU A 220 12.79 3.27 12.97
CA LEU A 220 11.74 2.51 12.30
C LEU A 220 11.70 2.87 10.81
N GLY A 221 11.78 1.85 9.96
CA GLY A 221 11.75 2.00 8.50
C GLY A 221 13.12 2.17 7.84
N ASP A 222 14.23 2.23 8.58
CA ASP A 222 15.57 2.34 7.97
C ASP A 222 15.93 1.13 7.12
N ASN A 223 15.62 -0.06 7.61
CA ASN A 223 15.87 -1.32 6.91
C ASN A 223 15.12 -1.38 5.56
N THR A 224 13.83 -1.05 5.56
CA THR A 224 13.02 -1.10 4.33
C THR A 224 13.38 0.04 3.38
N ARG A 225 13.74 1.23 3.88
CA ARG A 225 14.28 2.33 3.06
C ARG A 225 15.57 1.94 2.36
N HIS A 226 16.50 1.29 3.07
CA HIS A 226 17.73 0.78 2.49
C HIS A 226 17.45 -0.29 1.43
N ILE A 227 16.60 -1.27 1.73
CA ILE A 227 16.20 -2.31 0.78
C ILE A 227 15.57 -1.70 -0.47
N ARG A 228 14.68 -0.70 -0.33
CA ARG A 228 14.06 0.01 -1.46
C ARG A 228 15.10 0.64 -2.39
N SER A 229 16.13 1.30 -1.84
CA SER A 229 17.20 1.90 -2.65
C SER A 229 18.08 0.90 -3.41
N GLN A 230 18.03 -0.38 -3.06
CA GLN A 230 18.75 -1.44 -3.78
C GLN A 230 17.88 -2.09 -4.88
N ILE A 231 16.57 -1.93 -4.79
CA ILE A 231 15.60 -2.47 -5.75
C ILE A 231 15.35 -1.48 -6.89
N ALA A 232 15.26 -0.18 -6.58
CA ALA A 232 15.11 0.91 -7.55
C ALA A 232 16.37 1.11 -8.39
#